data_AF-A0AAE3GDV4-F1
#
_entry.id   AF-A0AAE3GDV4-F1
#
_cell.length_a   1.000
_cell.length_b   1.000
_cell.length_c   1.000
_cell.angle_alpha   90.00
_cell.angle_beta   90.00
_cell.angle_gamma   90.00
#
_symmetry.space_group_name_H-M   'P 1'
#
loop_
_entity.id
_entity.type
_entity.pdbx_description
1 polymer ?
#
loop_
_entity_poly.entity_id
_entity_poly.type
_entity_poly.pdbx_seq_one_letter_code
_entity_poly.pdbx_strand_id
1 'polypeptide(L)' 'MNASARVEWLMSSYDATWHAFPAGQLTDRARTFYEALCGHSVPSGHVEHTAPRAYCPTCLVHYGTRLPDEQRWQSST' A
#
# COMPACT_ATOMS: atom_id res chain seq x y z
N MET A 1 21.16 -0.80 -5.29
CA MET A 1 20.42 -0.79 -4.02
C MET A 1 19.29 0.20 -4.17
N ASN A 2 18.08 -0.26 -4.48
CA ASN A 2 16.93 0.66 -4.60
C ASN A 2 16.39 0.91 -3.20
N ALA A 3 16.37 2.17 -2.79
CA ALA A 3 15.68 2.61 -1.58
C ALA A 3 14.27 2.02 -1.58
N SER A 4 13.87 1.42 -0.47
CA SER A 4 12.55 0.82 -0.33
C SER A 4 11.50 1.90 -0.63
N ALA A 5 10.82 1.78 -1.78
CA ALA A 5 9.89 2.81 -2.22
C ALA A 5 8.78 2.95 -1.18
N ARG A 6 8.62 4.16 -0.62
CA ARG A 6 7.60 4.45 0.39
C ARG A 6 6.22 4.04 -0.15
N VAL A 7 5.46 3.33 0.67
CA VAL A 7 4.05 3.01 0.40
C VAL A 7 3.16 3.79 1.35
N GLU A 8 1.94 4.04 0.90
CA GLU A 8 0.84 4.48 1.73
C GLU A 8 -0.23 3.39 1.72
N TRP A 9 -0.80 3.12 2.89
CA TRP A 9 -1.86 2.14 3.01
C TRP A 9 -3.20 2.86 3.00
N LEU A 10 -4.05 2.51 2.03
CA LEU A 10 -5.36 3.12 1.83
C LEU A 10 -6.41 2.02 1.65
N MET A 11 -7.65 2.29 2.05
CA MET A 11 -8.74 1.35 1.86
C MET A 11 -9.25 1.39 0.42
N SER A 12 -9.46 0.23 -0.20
CA SER A 12 -10.24 0.11 -1.43
C SER A 12 -11.72 -0.08 -1.08
N SER A 13 -12.59 0.77 -1.63
CA SER A 13 -14.04 0.63 -1.43
C SER A 13 -14.64 -0.60 -2.13
N TYR A 14 -13.91 -1.28 -3.02
CA TYR A 14 -14.39 -2.50 -3.69
C TYR A 14 -14.37 -3.75 -2.79
N ASP A 15 -13.36 -3.87 -1.94
CA ASP A 15 -13.15 -5.06 -1.10
C ASP A 15 -13.01 -4.73 0.40
N ALA A 16 -13.22 -3.46 0.76
CA ALA A 16 -13.11 -2.94 2.12
C ALA A 16 -11.77 -3.27 2.82
N THR A 17 -10.71 -3.48 2.04
CA THR A 17 -9.41 -3.92 2.52
C THR A 17 -8.36 -2.83 2.29
N TRP A 18 -7.39 -2.72 3.20
CA TRP A 18 -6.25 -1.83 3.06
C TRP A 18 -5.18 -2.43 2.14
N HIS A 19 -4.84 -1.69 1.10
CA HIS A 19 -3.83 -2.05 0.11
C HIS A 19 -2.63 -1.12 0.20
N ALA A 20 -1.44 -1.64 -0.10
CA ALA A 20 -0.22 -0.85 -0.13
C ALA A 20 -0.03 -0.22 -1.51
N PHE A 21 -0.16 1.10 -1.60
CA PHE A 21 0.04 1.86 -2.84
C PHE A 21 1.41 2.55 -2.80
N PRO A 22 2.26 2.43 -3.83
CA PRO A 22 3.46 3.25 -3.97
C PRO A 22 3.13 4.75 -3.83
N ALA A 23 3.82 5.47 -2.94
CA ALA A 23 3.46 6.86 -2.63
C ALA A 23 3.62 7.81 -3.84
N GLY A 24 4.53 7.49 -4.77
CA GLY A 24 4.80 8.33 -5.95
C GLY A 24 3.61 8.48 -6.91
N GLN A 25 2.69 7.50 -6.98
CA GLN A 25 1.48 7.64 -7.81
C GLN A 25 0.38 8.45 -7.12
N LEU A 26 0.40 8.57 -5.79
CA LEU A 26 -0.64 9.29 -5.04
C LEU A 26 -0.46 10.82 -5.14
N THR A 27 0.74 11.28 -5.46
CA THR A 27 1.01 12.70 -5.71
C THR A 27 0.57 13.17 -7.10
N ASP A 28 0.29 12.24 -8.02
CA ASP A 28 -0.20 12.56 -9.36
C ASP A 28 -1.73 12.71 -9.37
N ARG A 29 -2.19 13.96 -9.40
CA ARG A 29 -3.63 14.30 -9.41
C ARG A 29 -4.33 13.99 -10.74
N ALA A 30 -3.58 13.78 -11.83
CA ALA A 30 -4.17 13.42 -13.13
C ALA A 30 -4.47 11.92 -13.24
N ARG A 31 -3.99 11.13 -12.28
CA ARG A 31 -4.12 9.67 -12.30
C ARG A 31 -5.55 9.24 -11.99
N THR A 32 -6.10 8.41 -12.87
CA THR A 32 -7.46 7.88 -12.75
C THR A 32 -7.53 6.58 -11.95
N PHE A 33 -6.41 5.85 -11.84
CA PHE A 33 -6.30 4.60 -11.09
C PHE A 33 -4.98 4.53 -10.30
N TYR A 34 -5.05 3.98 -9.09
CA TYR A 34 -3.89 3.58 -8.31
C TYR A 34 -3.73 2.07 -8.34
N GLU A 35 -2.50 1.61 -8.50
CA GLU A 35 -2.16 0.19 -8.51
C GLU A 35 -1.45 -0.19 -7.21
N ALA A 36 -2.04 -1.12 -6.47
CA ALA A 36 -1.46 -1.65 -5.24
C ALA A 36 -0.29 -2.59 -5.52
N LEU A 37 0.52 -2.90 -4.51
CA LEU A 37 1.64 -3.85 -4.64
C LEU A 37 1.21 -5.25 -5.09
N CYS A 38 -0.02 -5.66 -4.77
CA CYS A 38 -0.58 -6.94 -5.20
C CYS A 38 -1.12 -6.94 -6.64
N GLY A 39 -1.01 -5.81 -7.38
CA GLY A 39 -1.58 -5.63 -8.71
C GLY A 39 -3.07 -5.24 -8.72
N HIS A 40 -3.69 -5.06 -7.55
CA HIS A 40 -5.07 -4.59 -7.45
C HIS A 40 -5.15 -3.12 -7.89
N SER A 41 -5.93 -2.84 -8.93
CA SER A 41 -6.12 -1.50 -9.48
C SER A 41 -7.44 -0.91 -9.01
N VAL A 42 -7.39 0.30 -8.44
CA VAL A 42 -8.54 0.98 -7.84
C VAL A 42 -8.64 2.38 -8.44
N PRO A 43 -9.82 2.83 -8.90
CA PRO A 43 -10.00 4.22 -9.31
C PRO A 43 -9.63 5.17 -8.19
N SER A 44 -9.03 6.32 -8.50
CA SER A 44 -8.56 7.26 -7.48
C SER A 44 -9.69 7.83 -6.60
N GLY A 45 -10.92 7.91 -7.11
CA GLY A 45 -12.11 8.27 -6.32
C GLY A 45 -12.66 7.16 -5.41
N HIS A 46 -12.08 5.96 -5.46
CA HIS A 46 -12.51 4.78 -4.71
C HIS A 46 -11.49 4.31 -3.66
N VAL A 47 -10.43 5.11 -3.43
CA VAL A 47 -9.49 4.92 -2.32
C VAL A 47 -9.80 5.87 -1.17
N GLU A 48 -9.70 5.39 0.07
CA GLU A 48 -10.11 6.13 1.25
C GLU A 48 -9.05 6.11 2.36
N HIS A 49 -8.85 7.26 3.00
CA HIS A 49 -8.06 7.40 4.22
C HIS A 49 -8.97 7.17 5.44
N THR A 50 -9.27 5.91 5.74
CA THR A 50 -10.16 5.54 6.85
C THR A 50 -9.63 4.33 7.60
N ALA A 51 -9.85 4.25 8.92
CA ALA A 51 -9.22 3.24 9.78
C ALA A 51 -9.32 1.80 9.21
N PRO A 52 -8.22 1.03 9.25
CA PRO A 52 -8.17 -0.31 8.65
C PRO A 52 -9.15 -1.26 9.33
N ARG A 53 -9.91 -1.99 8.51
CA ARG A 53 -10.67 -3.17 8.95
C ARG A 53 -9.86 -4.45 8.77
N ALA A 54 -9.17 -4.57 7.64
CA ALA A 54 -8.27 -5.67 7.31
C ALA A 54 -7.19 -5.19 6.34
N TYR A 55 -5.99 -5.79 6.41
CA TYR A 55 -4.91 -5.56 5.45
C TYR A 55 -4.92 -6.65 4.38
N CYS A 56 -4.62 -6.30 3.13
CA CYS A 56 -4.47 -7.25 2.06
C CYS A 56 -3.23 -8.14 2.33
N PRO A 57 -3.39 -9.48 2.47
CA PRO A 57 -2.27 -10.37 2.79
C PRO A 57 -1.16 -10.34 1.73
N THR A 58 -1.51 -10.26 0.45
CA THR A 58 -0.54 -10.18 -0.65
C THR A 58 0.26 -8.87 -0.58
N CYS A 59 -0.38 -7.74 -0.25
CA CYS A 59 0.33 -6.49 -0.01
C CYS A 59 1.27 -6.56 1.19
N LEU A 60 0.86 -7.24 2.28
CA LEU A 60 1.73 -7.42 3.46
C LEU A 60 2.99 -8.22 3.12
N VAL A 61 2.85 -9.31 2.36
CA VAL A 61 4.00 -10.11 1.90
C VAL A 61 4.93 -9.26 1.04
N HIS A 62 4.41 -8.59 -0.01
CA HIS A 62 5.22 -7.75 -0.88
C HIS A 62 5.86 -6.55 -0.19
N TYR A 63 5.20 -5.97 0.80
CA TYR A 63 5.77 -4.91 1.62
C TYR A 63 6.89 -5.45 2.50
N GLY A 64 6.66 -6.59 3.17
CA GLY A 64 7.65 -7.24 4.01
C GLY A 64 8.92 -7.67 3.27
N THR A 65 8.82 -8.08 1.99
CA THR A 65 10.01 -8.41 1.18
C THR A 65 10.82 -7.18 0.76
N ARG A 66 10.30 -5.97 0.97
CA ARG A 66 10.99 -4.71 0.65
C ARG A 66 11.64 -4.07 1.87
N LEU A 67 11.30 -4.51 3.08
CA LEU A 67 11.91 -4.00 4.29
C LEU A 67 13.39 -4.42 4.34
N PRO A 68 14.33 -3.50 4.63
CA PRO A 68 15.69 -3.85 5.01
C PRO A 68 15.70 -4.88 6.15
N ASP A 69 16.67 -5.79 6.15
CA ASP A 69 16.75 -6.87 7.15
C ASP A 69 16.82 -6.32 8.58
N GLU A 70 17.40 -5.13 8.79
CA GLU A 70 17.49 -4.47 10.09
C GLU A 70 16.14 -3.92 10.60
N GLN A 71 15.17 -3.70 9.71
CA GLN A 71 13.83 -3.19 10.03
C GLN A 71 12.80 -4.31 10.15
N ARG A 72 13.12 -5.51 9.67
CA ARG A 72 12.21 -6.66 9.64
C ARG A 72 11.77 -7.14 11.03
N TRP A 73 12.57 -6.86 12.05
CA TRP A 73 12.37 -7.34 13.43
C TRP A 73 12.09 -6.22 14.44
N GLN A 74 12.01 -4.96 14.00
CA GLN A 74 11.64 -3.84 14.88
C GLN A 74 10.12 -3.77 15.03
N SER A 75 9.53 -4.83 15.57
CA SER A 75 8.15 -4.86 16.06
C SER A 75 8.17 -5.32 17.51
N SER A 76 8.73 -4.48 18.38
CA SER A 76 8.65 -4.61 19.83
C SER A 76 9.03 -3.26 20.46
N THR A 77 8.03 -2.42 20.75
CA THR A 77 7.83 -1.72 22.03
C THR A 77 6.43 -1.12 22.00
#